data_AF-A0AAW0KC05-F1
#
_entry.id   AF-A0AAW0KC05-F1
#
_cell.length_a   1.000
_cell.length_b   1.000
_cell.length_c   1.000
_cell.angle_alpha   90.00
_cell.angle_beta   90.00
_cell.angle_gamma   90.00
#
_symmetry.space_group_name_H-M   'P 1'
#
loop_
_entity.id
_entity.type
_entity.pdbx_description
1 polymer ?
#
loop_
_entity_poly.entity_id
_entity_poly.type
_entity_poly.pdbx_seq_one_letter_code
_entity_poly.pdbx_strand_id
1 'polypeptide(L)'
;MSFSFRNCQWSLYLLDAWAPMGPKGAVRDEAGKILTANLKGRPAFEANDQSALIYLLISRKDEWMDKVFVENSYYLHGYWAGLVDRYEEMMEKCHPGLGDERWPFVTHFVGCKPCGSYGDYAVERCLSSMERAYNFADNQVLKLFGFRHRGLIYCICSVERV
;
A
#
# COMPACT_ATOMS: atom_id res chain seq x y z
N MET A 1 -0.05 -3.45 -2.76
CA MET A 1 1.28 -3.74 -2.19
C MET A 1 2.31 -2.90 -2.95
N SER A 2 3.33 -2.35 -2.28
CA SER A 2 4.36 -1.52 -2.91
C SER A 2 5.72 -2.16 -2.70
N PHE A 3 6.48 -2.39 -3.77
CA PHE A 3 7.80 -3.05 -3.71
C PHE A 3 8.63 -2.67 -4.94
N SER A 4 9.92 -3.03 -4.92
CA SER A 4 10.85 -2.85 -6.04
C SER A 4 11.48 -4.17 -6.44
N PHE A 5 11.59 -4.40 -7.75
CA PHE A 5 12.37 -5.51 -8.32
C PHE A 5 13.61 -4.98 -9.01
N ARG A 6 14.76 -5.63 -8.77
CA ARG A 6 15.94 -5.43 -9.61
C ARG A 6 15.71 -6.15 -10.94
N ASN A 7 15.93 -5.49 -12.06
CA ASN A 7 15.93 -6.18 -13.35
C ASN A 7 17.15 -7.11 -13.44
N CYS A 8 16.95 -8.40 -13.19
CA CYS A 8 18.00 -9.41 -13.19
C CYS A 8 17.42 -10.82 -13.30
N GLN A 9 18.29 -11.79 -13.58
CA GLN A 9 17.92 -13.19 -13.72
C GLN A 9 17.24 -13.76 -12.46
N TRP A 10 17.68 -13.35 -11.27
CA TRP A 10 17.07 -13.77 -10.01
C TRP A 10 15.60 -13.35 -9.91
N SER A 11 15.27 -12.13 -10.34
CA SER A 11 13.88 -11.64 -10.33
C SER A 11 13.00 -12.39 -11.32
N LEU A 12 13.54 -12.82 -12.47
CA LEU A 12 12.80 -13.66 -13.41
C LEU A 12 12.45 -15.02 -12.79
N TYR A 13 13.40 -15.67 -12.12
CA TYR A 13 13.13 -16.92 -11.41
C TYR A 13 12.15 -16.76 -10.26
N LEU A 14 12.21 -15.65 -9.53
CA LEU A 14 11.23 -15.37 -8.48
C LEU A 14 9.82 -15.19 -9.06
N LEU A 15 9.67 -14.49 -10.20
CA LEU A 15 8.38 -14.37 -10.88
C LEU A 15 7.83 -15.73 -11.32
N ASP A 16 8.67 -16.59 -11.89
CA ASP A 16 8.29 -17.95 -12.28
C ASP A 16 7.87 -18.81 -11.09
N ALA A 17 8.55 -18.67 -9.94
CA ALA A 17 8.21 -19.39 -8.71
C ALA A 17 6.93 -18.86 -8.02
N TRP A 18 6.61 -17.57 -8.23
CA TRP A 18 5.46 -16.90 -7.61
C TRP A 18 4.17 -17.06 -8.41
N ALA A 19 4.25 -17.06 -9.74
CA ALA A 19 3.11 -17.18 -10.66
C ALA A 19 2.19 -18.42 -10.50
N PRO A 20 2.63 -19.61 -10.02
CA PRO A 20 1.80 -20.82 -10.07
C PRO A 20 0.49 -20.77 -9.28
N MET A 21 0.39 -19.91 -8.26
CA MET A 21 -0.86 -19.72 -7.49
C MET A 21 -1.82 -18.69 -8.14
N GLY A 22 -1.44 -18.13 -9.29
CA GLY A 22 -2.14 -17.04 -9.97
C GLY A 22 -3.28 -17.45 -10.92
N PRO A 23 -3.24 -18.54 -11.69
CA PRO A 23 -4.28 -18.83 -12.70
C PRO A 23 -5.69 -18.94 -12.11
N LYS A 24 -6.67 -18.21 -12.69
CA LYS A 24 -8.07 -18.19 -12.22
C LYS A 24 -8.73 -19.57 -12.28
N GLY A 25 -9.70 -19.78 -11.39
CA GLY A 25 -10.46 -21.04 -11.26
C GLY A 25 -9.85 -21.95 -10.20
N ALA A 26 -9.98 -23.26 -10.40
CA ALA A 26 -9.63 -24.27 -9.40
C ALA A 26 -8.21 -24.10 -8.83
N VAL A 27 -7.22 -23.71 -9.66
CA VAL A 27 -5.84 -23.50 -9.22
C VAL A 27 -5.76 -22.43 -8.12
N ARG A 28 -6.37 -21.26 -8.35
CA ARG A 28 -6.36 -20.14 -7.39
C ARG A 28 -7.19 -20.43 -6.15
N ASP A 29 -8.30 -21.15 -6.30
CA ASP A 29 -9.19 -21.50 -5.19
C ASP A 29 -8.51 -22.50 -4.24
N GLU A 30 -7.90 -23.56 -4.78
CA GLU A 30 -7.15 -24.53 -3.99
C GLU A 30 -5.90 -23.92 -3.36
N ALA A 31 -5.17 -23.07 -4.11
CA ALA A 31 -4.06 -22.30 -3.54
C ALA A 31 -4.54 -21.39 -2.40
N GLY A 32 -5.72 -20.79 -2.50
CA GLY A 32 -6.32 -19.98 -1.44
C GLY A 32 -6.53 -20.76 -0.13
N LYS A 33 -6.96 -22.02 -0.22
CA LYS A 33 -7.09 -22.91 0.95
C LYS A 33 -5.73 -23.22 1.58
N ILE A 34 -4.73 -23.55 0.76
CA ILE A 34 -3.35 -23.79 1.22
C ILE A 34 -2.81 -22.56 1.96
N LEU A 35 -2.96 -21.37 1.38
CA LEU A 35 -2.51 -20.12 1.98
C LEU A 35 -3.23 -19.82 3.30
N THR A 36 -4.53 -20.07 3.38
CA THR A 36 -5.32 -19.86 4.62
C THR A 36 -4.89 -20.82 5.73
N ALA A 37 -4.58 -22.07 5.39
CA ALA A 37 -4.12 -23.07 6.35
C ALA A 37 -2.71 -22.78 6.90
N ASN A 38 -1.86 -22.12 6.12
CA ASN A 38 -0.44 -21.91 6.45
C ASN A 38 -0.10 -20.48 6.91
N LEU A 39 -0.94 -19.49 6.64
CA LEU A 39 -0.67 -18.09 6.98
C LEU A 39 -1.59 -17.60 8.10
N LYS A 40 -0.96 -17.28 9.25
CA LYS A 40 -1.66 -16.77 10.43
C LYS A 40 -2.42 -15.48 10.12
N GLY A 41 -3.70 -15.44 10.48
CA GLY A 41 -4.55 -14.25 10.35
C GLY A 41 -5.07 -13.97 8.94
N ARG A 42 -4.78 -14.84 7.96
CA ARG A 42 -5.35 -14.71 6.61
C ARG A 42 -6.81 -15.21 6.60
N PRO A 43 -7.79 -14.42 6.14
CA PRO A 43 -9.16 -14.90 5.99
C PRO A 43 -9.28 -15.91 4.84
N ALA A 44 -10.40 -16.65 4.79
CA ALA A 44 -10.66 -17.64 3.75
C ALA A 44 -11.18 -16.98 2.46
N PHE A 45 -10.34 -16.95 1.43
CA PHE A 45 -10.67 -16.51 0.07
C PHE A 45 -9.60 -17.01 -0.93
N GLU A 46 -9.85 -16.81 -2.22
CA GLU A 46 -8.94 -17.19 -3.32
C GLU A 46 -7.50 -16.71 -3.09
N ALA A 47 -6.52 -17.39 -3.68
CA ALA A 47 -5.14 -16.95 -3.59
C ALA A 47 -4.97 -15.51 -4.12
N ASN A 48 -4.16 -14.72 -3.40
CA ASN A 48 -3.73 -13.40 -3.81
C ASN A 48 -2.21 -13.36 -3.85
N ASP A 49 -1.69 -12.46 -4.67
CA ASP A 49 -0.27 -12.26 -4.91
C ASP A 49 0.52 -11.99 -3.62
N GLN A 50 0.02 -11.11 -2.74
CA GLN A 50 0.67 -10.80 -1.45
C GLN A 50 0.83 -12.04 -0.57
N SER A 51 -0.22 -12.84 -0.40
CA SER A 51 -0.19 -14.06 0.39
C SER A 51 0.71 -15.13 -0.24
N ALA A 52 0.64 -15.29 -1.56
CA ALA A 52 1.47 -16.24 -2.29
C ALA A 52 2.96 -15.91 -2.15
N LEU A 53 3.33 -14.62 -2.19
CA LEU A 53 4.72 -14.19 -1.99
C LEU A 53 5.20 -14.49 -0.56
N ILE A 54 4.40 -14.14 0.46
CA ILE A 54 4.73 -14.44 1.86
C ILE A 54 4.93 -15.95 2.04
N TYR A 55 4.02 -16.76 1.50
CA TYR A 55 4.12 -18.21 1.59
C TYR A 55 5.37 -18.75 0.88
N LEU A 56 5.70 -18.27 -0.32
CA LEU A 56 6.92 -18.65 -1.05
C LEU A 56 8.17 -18.33 -0.23
N LEU A 57 8.28 -17.10 0.28
CA LEU A 57 9.44 -16.65 1.04
C LEU A 57 9.61 -17.39 2.38
N ILE A 58 8.52 -17.76 3.04
CA ILE A 58 8.58 -18.52 4.30
C ILE A 58 8.89 -20.01 4.03
N SER A 59 8.21 -20.62 3.05
CA SER A 59 8.33 -22.04 2.76
C SER A 59 9.66 -22.42 2.09
N ARG A 60 10.28 -21.46 1.38
CA ARG A 60 11.56 -21.64 0.67
C ARG A 60 12.58 -20.59 1.09
N LYS A 61 12.64 -20.33 2.40
CA LYS A 61 13.47 -19.28 2.99
C LYS A 61 14.93 -19.32 2.51
N ASP A 62 15.53 -20.49 2.50
CA ASP A 62 16.95 -20.69 2.16
C ASP A 62 17.25 -20.44 0.67
N GLU A 63 16.23 -20.47 -0.19
CA GLU A 63 16.37 -20.23 -1.63
C GLU A 63 16.22 -18.74 -1.99
N TRP A 64 15.35 -18.01 -1.30
CA TRP A 64 14.94 -16.67 -1.75
C TRP A 64 15.33 -15.52 -0.81
N MET A 65 15.46 -15.76 0.50
CA MET A 65 15.55 -14.65 1.46
C MET A 65 16.90 -13.92 1.45
N ASP A 66 17.95 -14.50 0.90
CA ASP A 66 19.28 -13.88 0.82
C ASP A 66 19.30 -12.61 -0.06
N LYS A 67 18.36 -12.48 -0.99
CA LYS A 67 18.20 -11.31 -1.87
C LYS A 67 16.96 -10.46 -1.56
N VAL A 68 16.22 -10.80 -0.50
CA VAL A 68 15.01 -10.05 -0.09
C VAL A 68 15.34 -9.17 1.09
N PHE A 69 15.11 -7.86 0.92
CA PHE A 69 15.17 -6.89 2.00
C PHE A 69 13.74 -6.50 2.39
N VAL A 70 13.39 -6.72 3.66
CA VAL A 70 12.08 -6.34 4.22
C VAL A 70 12.24 -4.96 4.87
N GLU A 71 11.84 -3.93 4.14
CA GLU A 71 11.91 -2.53 4.59
C GLU A 71 10.90 -2.22 5.70
N ASN A 72 11.38 -1.59 6.78
CA ASN A 72 10.57 -1.16 7.91
C ASN A 72 10.99 0.21 8.52
N SER A 73 12.01 0.86 7.95
CA SER A 73 12.52 2.15 8.39
C SER A 73 11.72 3.34 7.86
N TYR A 74 10.98 3.15 6.77
CA TYR A 74 10.04 4.13 6.23
C TYR A 74 8.81 3.44 5.62
N TYR A 75 7.73 4.19 5.39
CA TYR A 75 6.50 3.66 4.80
C TYR A 75 6.60 3.53 3.28
N LEU A 76 7.39 2.56 2.81
CA LEU A 76 7.27 2.07 1.43
C LEU A 76 5.84 1.58 1.15
N HIS A 77 5.16 1.10 2.19
CA HIS A 77 3.74 0.79 2.23
C HIS A 77 3.15 1.23 3.58
N GLY A 78 2.46 2.37 3.62
CA GLY A 78 1.77 2.88 4.80
C GLY A 78 0.28 2.54 4.82
N TYR A 79 -0.19 1.91 5.90
CA TYR A 79 -1.61 1.59 6.04
C TYR A 79 -2.42 2.84 6.34
N TRP A 80 -3.29 3.23 5.39
CA TRP A 80 -3.97 4.53 5.40
C TRP A 80 -4.72 4.85 6.69
N ALA A 81 -5.41 3.88 7.30
CA ALA A 81 -6.27 4.13 8.45
C ALA A 81 -5.49 4.58 9.71
N GLY A 82 -4.19 4.28 9.80
CA GLY A 82 -3.31 4.77 10.87
C GLY A 82 -2.60 6.10 10.55
N LEU A 83 -2.77 6.63 9.34
CA LEU A 83 -2.02 7.78 8.82
C LEU A 83 -2.92 8.99 8.55
N VAL A 84 -4.06 8.79 7.88
CA VAL A 84 -4.84 9.91 7.31
C VAL A 84 -5.38 10.88 8.36
N ASP A 85 -5.63 10.42 9.58
CA ASP A 85 -6.14 11.24 10.68
C ASP A 85 -5.03 12.04 11.38
N ARG A 86 -3.76 11.80 11.02
CA ARG A 86 -2.57 12.45 11.61
C ARG A 86 -1.95 13.52 10.71
N TYR A 87 -2.48 13.74 9.50
CA TYR A 87 -1.86 14.66 8.54
C TYR A 87 -1.76 16.10 9.05
N GLU A 88 -2.77 16.61 9.74
CA GLU A 88 -2.73 17.94 10.33
C GLU A 88 -1.60 18.06 11.37
N GLU A 89 -1.44 17.05 12.23
CA GLU A 89 -0.32 17.00 13.19
C GLU A 89 1.04 16.96 12.46
N MET A 90 1.15 16.16 11.40
CA MET A 90 2.38 16.05 10.60
C MET A 90 2.73 17.39 9.93
N MET A 91 1.72 18.11 9.40
CA MET A 91 1.90 19.43 8.79
C MET A 91 2.33 20.50 9.80
N GLU A 92 1.89 20.39 11.04
CA GLU A 92 2.24 21.35 12.11
C GLU A 92 3.64 21.07 12.68
N LYS A 93 3.97 19.80 12.95
CA LYS A 93 5.15 19.43 13.74
C LYS A 93 6.33 18.93 12.92
N CYS A 94 6.08 18.49 11.68
CA CYS A 94 7.07 17.79 10.85
C CYS A 94 7.24 18.47 9.49
N HIS A 95 7.99 17.84 8.60
CA HIS A 95 8.23 18.31 7.24
C HIS A 95 8.40 17.13 6.27
N PRO A 96 8.16 17.33 4.96
CA PRO A 96 8.41 16.30 3.94
C PRO A 96 9.88 15.89 3.89
N GLY A 97 10.12 14.63 3.49
CA GLY A 97 11.46 14.03 3.34
C GLY A 97 11.84 12.97 4.36
N LEU A 98 11.01 12.72 5.38
CA LEU A 98 11.25 11.71 6.42
C LEU A 98 10.83 10.29 5.99
N GLY A 99 9.68 10.17 5.33
CA GLY A 99 9.18 8.92 4.75
C GLY A 99 8.49 7.97 5.73
N ASP A 100 8.58 8.20 7.03
CA ASP A 100 8.05 7.36 8.11
C ASP A 100 6.75 7.93 8.75
N GLU A 101 6.44 7.56 9.99
CA GLU A 101 5.27 8.05 10.74
C GLU A 101 5.21 9.55 11.00
N ARG A 102 6.30 10.28 10.76
CA ARG A 102 6.34 11.74 10.86
C ARG A 102 5.95 12.41 9.55
N TRP A 103 6.19 11.73 8.42
CA TRP A 103 5.73 12.15 7.09
C TRP A 103 5.75 10.95 6.13
N PRO A 104 4.63 10.23 5.93
CA PRO A 104 4.65 8.94 5.26
C PRO A 104 5.03 9.07 3.78
N PHE A 105 5.90 8.18 3.30
CA PHE A 105 6.27 8.15 1.89
C PHE A 105 5.12 7.66 1.00
N VAL A 106 4.42 6.60 1.41
CA VAL A 106 3.23 6.07 0.71
C VAL A 106 2.07 5.90 1.69
N THR A 107 0.93 6.48 1.36
CA THR A 107 -0.37 6.15 1.98
C THR A 107 -1.15 5.22 1.06
N HIS A 108 -1.27 3.95 1.44
CA HIS A 108 -1.90 2.93 0.64
C HIS A 108 -3.28 2.53 1.20
N PHE A 109 -4.31 2.74 0.38
CA PHE A 109 -5.71 2.52 0.71
C PHE A 109 -6.15 1.05 0.55
N VAL A 110 -5.44 0.13 1.20
CA VAL A 110 -5.82 -1.29 1.23
C VAL A 110 -7.24 -1.47 1.78
N GLY A 111 -8.03 -2.32 1.13
CA GLY A 111 -9.43 -2.59 1.47
C GLY A 111 -10.42 -1.56 0.91
N CYS A 112 -9.97 -0.37 0.50
CA CYS A 112 -10.81 0.57 -0.26
C CYS A 112 -10.88 0.14 -1.72
N LYS A 113 -12.10 -0.01 -2.26
CA LYS A 113 -12.31 -0.43 -3.65
C LYS A 113 -13.24 0.55 -4.39
N PRO A 114 -12.81 1.81 -4.63
CA PRO A 114 -13.68 2.84 -5.22
C PRO A 114 -14.11 2.51 -6.66
N CYS A 115 -13.35 1.69 -7.38
CA CYS A 115 -13.71 1.22 -8.73
C CYS A 115 -14.50 -0.10 -8.73
N GLY A 116 -14.69 -0.74 -7.57
CA GLY A 116 -15.33 -2.05 -7.43
C GLY A 116 -16.61 -1.98 -6.60
N SER A 117 -17.29 -3.12 -6.46
CA SER A 117 -18.59 -3.19 -5.79
C SER A 117 -18.53 -3.56 -4.30
N TYR A 118 -17.40 -4.08 -3.80
CA TYR A 118 -17.30 -4.57 -2.42
C TYR A 118 -15.94 -4.28 -1.77
N GLY A 119 -15.88 -3.25 -0.92
CA GLY A 119 -14.71 -2.87 -0.12
C GLY A 119 -14.83 -3.30 1.34
N ASP A 120 -13.71 -3.36 2.04
CA ASP A 120 -13.66 -3.69 3.47
C ASP A 120 -14.02 -2.49 4.36
N TYR A 121 -14.07 -1.29 3.77
CA TYR A 121 -14.39 -0.03 4.44
C TYR A 121 -15.54 0.68 3.71
N ALA A 122 -16.27 1.53 4.44
CA ALA A 122 -17.29 2.39 3.86
C ALA A 122 -16.69 3.29 2.76
N VAL A 123 -17.35 3.30 1.59
CA VAL A 123 -16.87 4.02 0.40
C VAL A 123 -16.66 5.50 0.69
N GLU A 124 -17.58 6.14 1.43
CA GLU A 124 -17.49 7.55 1.81
C GLU A 124 -16.24 7.86 2.64
N ARG A 125 -15.88 6.97 3.59
CA ARG A 125 -14.65 7.13 4.38
C ARG A 125 -13.41 6.98 3.51
N CYS A 126 -13.41 6.01 2.60
CA CYS A 126 -12.31 5.82 1.67
C CYS A 126 -12.10 7.06 0.78
N LEU A 127 -13.16 7.55 0.15
CA LEU A 127 -13.07 8.69 -0.77
C LEU A 127 -12.64 9.98 -0.05
N SER A 128 -13.27 10.31 1.08
CA SER A 128 -12.88 11.49 1.85
C SER A 128 -11.43 11.41 2.36
N SER A 129 -10.96 10.21 2.75
CA SER A 129 -9.58 10.01 3.18
C SER A 129 -8.58 10.04 2.01
N MET A 130 -8.98 9.57 0.82
CA MET A 130 -8.20 9.70 -0.41
C MET A 130 -8.05 11.16 -0.83
N GLU A 131 -9.11 11.96 -0.76
CA GLU A 131 -9.05 13.42 -1.01
C GLU A 131 -8.10 14.11 -0.03
N ARG A 132 -8.18 13.78 1.26
CA ARG A 132 -7.24 14.28 2.28
C ARG A 132 -5.80 13.92 1.95
N ALA A 133 -5.53 12.66 1.60
CA ALA A 133 -4.20 12.19 1.24
C ALA A 133 -3.67 12.86 -0.04
N TYR A 134 -4.55 13.06 -1.03
CA TYR A 134 -4.22 13.81 -2.23
C TYR A 134 -3.83 15.25 -1.87
N ASN A 135 -4.68 15.98 -1.14
CA ASN A 135 -4.43 17.37 -0.77
C ASN A 135 -3.15 17.52 0.08
N PHE A 136 -2.87 16.56 0.98
CA PHE A 136 -1.66 16.52 1.79
C PHE A 136 -0.40 16.38 0.92
N ALA A 137 -0.44 15.50 -0.09
CA ALA A 137 0.65 15.34 -1.03
C ALA A 137 0.78 16.56 -1.98
N ASP A 138 -0.33 17.00 -2.56
CA ASP A 138 -0.39 18.07 -3.56
C ASP A 138 0.00 19.43 -2.99
N ASN A 139 -0.23 19.68 -1.70
CA ASN A 139 0.31 20.85 -1.01
C ASN A 139 1.85 20.97 -1.11
N GLN A 140 2.59 19.85 -1.21
CA GLN A 140 4.05 19.87 -1.41
C GLN A 140 4.41 20.39 -2.80
N VAL A 141 3.56 20.13 -3.80
CA VAL A 141 3.72 20.59 -5.19
C VAL A 141 3.23 22.04 -5.35
N LEU A 142 2.02 22.36 -4.89
CA LEU A 142 1.42 23.69 -4.98
C LEU A 142 2.27 24.77 -4.31
N LYS A 143 2.98 24.41 -3.22
CA LYS A 143 3.90 25.31 -2.53
C LYS A 143 4.99 25.86 -3.46
N LEU A 144 5.42 25.10 -4.47
CA LEU A 144 6.39 25.53 -5.48
C LEU A 144 5.88 26.71 -6.32
N PHE A 145 4.56 26.87 -6.39
CA PHE A 145 3.88 27.92 -7.14
C PHE A 145 3.28 29.01 -6.24
N GLY A 146 3.52 28.97 -4.93
CA GLY A 146 2.96 29.94 -3.96
C GLY A 146 1.48 29.68 -3.65
N PHE A 147 1.03 28.43 -3.71
CA PHE A 147 -0.34 28.03 -3.42
C PHE A 147 -0.40 26.90 -2.40
N ARG A 148 -1.57 26.72 -1.78
CA ARG A 148 -1.93 25.55 -0.96
C ARG A 148 -3.44 25.32 -0.99
N HIS A 149 -3.87 24.09 -0.74
CA HIS A 149 -5.27 23.79 -0.41
C HIS A 149 -5.68 24.54 0.86
N ARG A 150 -6.91 25.10 0.88
CA ARG A 150 -7.48 25.80 2.05
C ARG A 150 -7.58 24.91 3.30
N GLY A 151 -7.59 23.60 3.10
CA GLY A 151 -7.57 22.58 4.14
C GLY A 151 -7.72 21.20 3.51
N LEU A 152 -7.35 20.15 4.24
CA LEU A 152 -7.31 18.80 3.69
C LEU A 152 -8.69 18.20 3.42
N ILE A 153 -9.73 18.70 4.10
CA ILE A 153 -11.12 18.23 3.97
C ILE A 153 -11.91 18.91 2.85
N TYR A 154 -11.35 19.96 2.23
CA TYR A 154 -12.02 20.65 1.14
C TYR A 154 -11.82 19.89 -0.17
N CYS A 155 -12.72 20.15 -1.12
CA CYS A 155 -12.56 19.68 -2.49
C CYS A 155 -11.16 20.03 -3.02
N ILE A 156 -10.59 19.13 -3.82
CA ILE A 156 -9.27 19.25 -4.43
C ILE A 156 -9.07 20.59 -5.17
N CYS A 157 -10.12 21.25 -5.66
CA CYS A 157 -9.97 22.55 -6.34
C CYS A 157 -9.88 23.76 -5.39
N SER A 158 -10.02 23.56 -4.07
CA SER A 158 -10.12 24.62 -3.08
C SER A 158 -8.74 25.10 -2.63
N VAL A 159 -8.14 25.97 -3.43
CA VAL A 159 -6.76 26.45 -3.26
C VAL A 159 -6.73 27.95 -2.92
N GLU A 160 -5.73 28.37 -2.16
CA GLU A 160 -5.43 29.76 -1.80
C GLU A 160 -3.93 30.07 -2.00
N ARG A 161 -3.58 31.35 -2.12
CA ARG A 161 -2.16 31.78 -2.16
C ARG A 161 -1.54 31.70 -0.78
N VAL A 162 -0.25 31.35 -0.73
CA VAL A 162 0.61 31.32 0.47
C VAL A 162 1.48 32.57 0.51
#